data_AF-A0A4Y9RU68-F1
#
_entry.id   AF-A0A4Y9RU68-F1
#
_cell.length_a   1.000
_cell.length_b   1.000
_cell.length_c   1.000
_cell.angle_alpha   90.00
_cell.angle_beta   90.00
_cell.angle_gamma   90.00
#
_symmetry.space_group_name_H-M   'P 1'
#
loop_
_entity.id
_entity.type
_entity.pdbx_description
1 polymer ?
#
loop_
_entity_poly.entity_id
_entity_poly.type
_entity_poly.pdbx_seq_one_letter_code
_entity_poly.pdbx_strand_id
1 'polypeptide(L)' 'MNDDTPEITADMAELQARVKLLRQEHSDLAASIDALSLAVTPDQLMLARLKRKKLALKDEIVKIEDEILPDIIA' A
#
# COMPACT_ATOMS: atom_id res chain seq x y z
N MET A 1 -22.68 -13.99 -27.58
CA MET A 1 -21.53 -14.43 -26.75
C MET A 1 -20.31 -13.79 -27.38
N ASN A 2 -20.00 -12.57 -26.96
CA ASN A 2 -18.75 -11.91 -27.33
C ASN A 2 -17.98 -11.78 -26.03
N ASP A 3 -17.18 -12.81 -25.74
CA ASP A 3 -16.24 -12.85 -24.62
C ASP A 3 -14.91 -12.18 -24.99
N ASP A 4 -14.94 -11.21 -25.91
CA ASP A 4 -13.80 -10.34 -26.20
C ASP A 4 -13.75 -9.21 -25.15
N THR A 5 -13.52 -9.58 -23.89
CA THR A 5 -13.01 -8.62 -22.91
C THR A 5 -11.49 -8.61 -23.04
N PRO A 6 -10.86 -7.47 -23.39
CA PRO A 6 -9.41 -7.45 -23.60
C PRO A 6 -8.70 -7.79 -22.30
N GLU A 7 -7.93 -8.90 -22.30
CA GLU A 7 -7.08 -9.43 -21.21
C GLU A 7 -6.23 -8.33 -20.53
N ILE A 8 -5.86 -7.30 -21.29
CA ILE A 8 -5.11 -6.11 -20.84
C ILE A 8 -5.81 -5.38 -19.68
N THR A 9 -7.14 -5.44 -19.59
CA THR A 9 -7.89 -4.80 -18.48
C THR A 9 -7.85 -5.62 -17.19
N ALA A 10 -7.71 -6.94 -17.29
CA ALA A 10 -7.71 -7.84 -16.13
C ALA A 10 -6.43 -7.68 -15.31
N ASP A 11 -5.27 -7.60 -15.97
CA ASP A 11 -3.98 -7.40 -15.31
C ASP A 11 -3.91 -6.05 -14.59
N MET A 12 -4.39 -4.97 -15.24
CA MET A 12 -4.47 -3.65 -14.60
C MET A 12 -5.46 -3.65 -13.40
N ALA A 13 -6.60 -4.33 -13.54
CA ALA A 13 -7.57 -4.45 -12.45
C ALA A 13 -7.02 -5.24 -11.26
N GLU A 14 -6.20 -6.28 -11.51
CA GLU A 14 -5.53 -7.05 -10.46
C GLU A 14 -4.49 -6.19 -9.72
N LEU A 15 -3.66 -5.44 -10.45
CA LEU A 15 -2.69 -4.52 -9.85
C LEU A 15 -3.39 -3.42 -9.03
N GLN A 16 -4.49 -2.86 -9.53
CA GLN A 16 -5.31 -1.89 -8.78
C GLN A 16 -5.93 -2.49 -7.51
N ALA A 17 -6.43 -3.73 -7.58
CA ALA A 17 -6.94 -4.44 -6.42
C ALA A 17 -5.84 -4.66 -5.36
N ARG A 18 -4.64 -5.02 -5.82
CA ARG A 18 -3.46 -5.18 -4.95
C ARG A 18 -3.03 -3.86 -4.31
N VAL A 19 -2.96 -2.77 -5.05
CA VAL A 19 -2.70 -1.42 -4.50
C VAL A 19 -3.73 -1.05 -3.44
N LYS A 20 -5.02 -1.33 -3.69
CA LYS A 20 -6.09 -1.07 -2.72
C LYS A 20 -5.89 -1.84 -1.42
N LEU A 21 -5.52 -3.12 -1.49
CA LEU A 21 -5.22 -3.95 -0.32
C LEU A 21 -4.01 -3.40 0.45
N LEU A 22 -2.90 -3.09 -0.24
CA LEU A 22 -1.71 -2.52 0.37
C LEU A 22 -1.97 -1.15 1.02
N ARG A 23 -2.81 -0.30 0.39
CA ARG A 23 -3.24 0.98 0.96
C ARG A 23 -4.05 0.80 2.23
N GLN A 24 -4.95 -0.18 2.26
CA GLN A 24 -5.71 -0.52 3.46
C GLN A 24 -4.76 -0.95 4.58
N GLU A 25 -3.84 -1.88 4.32
CA GLU A 25 -2.86 -2.34 5.30
C GLU A 25 -1.96 -1.19 5.80
N HIS A 26 -1.52 -0.31 4.91
CA HIS A 26 -0.77 0.89 5.26
C HIS A 26 -1.56 1.84 6.18
N SER A 27 -2.86 2.00 5.93
CA SER A 27 -3.76 2.80 6.78
C SER A 27 -3.93 2.18 8.17
N ASP A 28 -4.12 0.86 8.24
CA ASP A 28 -4.24 0.13 9.50
C ASP A 28 -2.94 0.21 10.33
N LEU A 29 -1.78 0.11 9.65
CA LEU A 29 -0.48 0.37 10.25
C LEU A 29 -0.33 1.80 10.77
N ALA A 30 -0.85 2.80 10.06
CA ALA A 30 -0.84 4.19 10.52
C ALA A 30 -1.66 4.36 11.80
N ALA A 31 -2.88 3.83 11.82
CA ALA A 31 -3.74 3.85 13.01
C ALA A 31 -3.09 3.14 14.21
N SER A 32 -2.42 2.01 13.97
CA SER A 32 -1.68 1.27 14.99
C SER A 32 -0.50 2.07 15.55
N ILE A 33 0.24 2.77 14.68
CA ILE A 33 1.36 3.64 15.09
C ILE A 33 0.84 4.80 15.94
N ASP A 34 -0.26 5.44 15.54
CA ASP A 34 -0.84 6.57 16.29
C ASP A 34 -1.35 6.11 17.66
N ALA A 35 -2.06 4.99 17.73
CA ALA A 35 -2.51 4.41 18.98
C ALA A 35 -1.33 4.07 19.92
N LEU A 36 -0.26 3.47 19.40
CA LEU A 36 0.93 3.13 20.18
C LEU A 36 1.71 4.38 20.60
N SER A 37 1.68 5.44 19.79
CA SER A 37 2.31 6.73 20.10
C SER A 37 1.56 7.53 21.16
N LEU A 38 0.26 7.29 21.34
CA LEU A 38 -0.58 7.93 22.37
C LEU A 38 -0.48 7.22 23.74
N ALA A 39 0.17 6.06 23.82
CA ALA A 39 0.37 5.36 25.08
C ALA A 39 1.26 6.18 26.04
N VAL A 40 1.01 6.06 27.35
CA VAL A 40 1.76 6.76 28.42
C VAL A 40 3.27 6.44 28.35
N THR A 41 3.60 5.21 27.96
CA THR A 41 4.97 4.75 27.72
C THR A 41 5.03 4.10 26.34
N PRO A 42 5.29 4.89 25.28
CA PRO A 42 5.34 4.36 23.93
C PRO A 42 6.56 3.47 23.73
N ASP A 43 6.35 2.25 23.25
CA ASP A 43 7.44 1.35 22.88
C ASP A 43 8.11 1.87 21.58
N GLN A 44 9.20 2.60 21.76
CA GLN A 44 9.98 3.21 20.67
C GLN A 44 10.51 2.16 19.68
N LEU A 45 10.85 0.96 20.15
CA LEU A 45 11.36 -0.11 19.29
C LEU A 45 10.23 -0.66 18.41
N MET A 46 9.05 -0.89 18.98
CA MET A 46 7.88 -1.30 18.22
C MET A 46 7.43 -0.20 17.25
N LEU A 47 7.38 1.05 17.67
CA LEU A 47 7.09 2.19 16.79
C LEU A 47 8.07 2.26 15.60
N ALA A 48 9.38 2.10 15.85
CA ALA A 48 10.38 2.07 14.78
C ALA A 48 10.17 0.91 13.81
N ARG A 49 9.81 -0.29 14.31
CA ARG A 49 9.48 -1.46 13.47
C ARG A 49 8.24 -1.22 12.61
N LEU A 50 7.17 -0.69 13.19
CA LEU A 50 5.93 -0.39 12.48
C LEU A 50 6.14 0.71 11.43
N LYS A 51 6.90 1.77 11.74
CA LYS A 51 7.26 2.81 10.78
C LYS A 51 8.06 2.28 9.60
N ARG A 52 9.01 1.35 9.83
CA ARG A 52 9.74 0.67 8.74
C ARG A 52 8.82 -0.17 7.87
N LYS A 53 7.90 -0.93 8.46
CA LYS A 53 6.88 -1.70 7.71
C LYS A 53 5.99 -0.78 6.87
N LYS A 54 5.52 0.31 7.46
CA LYS A 54 4.73 1.34 6.78
C LYS A 54 5.47 1.93 5.58
N LEU A 55 6.77 2.21 5.72
CA LEU A 55 7.60 2.70 4.62
C LEU A 55 7.72 1.65 3.50
N ALA A 56 7.99 0.38 3.84
CA ALA A 56 8.09 -0.69 2.86
C ALA A 56 6.79 -0.90 2.06
N LEU A 57 5.63 -0.84 2.72
CA LEU A 57 4.33 -0.91 2.04
C LEU A 57 4.11 0.28 1.11
N LYS A 58 4.51 1.49 1.52
CA LYS A 58 4.45 2.67 0.66
C LYS A 58 5.33 2.48 -0.58
N ASP A 59 6.56 1.98 -0.41
CA ASP A 59 7.47 1.73 -1.53
C ASP A 59 6.94 0.66 -2.49
N GLU A 60 6.27 -0.39 -1.98
CA GLU A 60 5.61 -1.40 -2.81
C GLU A 60 4.39 -0.83 -3.56
N ILE A 61 3.58 0.00 -2.90
CA ILE A 61 2.47 0.72 -3.54
C ILE A 61 2.99 1.58 -4.69
N VAL A 62 4.03 2.39 -4.45
CA VAL A 62 4.60 3.26 -5.49
C VAL A 62 5.11 2.45 -6.68
N LYS A 63 5.80 1.33 -6.46
CA LYS A 63 6.24 0.46 -7.55
C LYS A 63 5.10 -0.06 -8.41
N ILE A 64 4.01 -0.53 -7.77
CA ILE A 64 2.85 -1.05 -8.51
C ILE A 64 2.10 0.11 -9.18
N GLU A 65 2.01 1.28 -8.54
CA GLU A 65 1.42 2.47 -9.15
C GLU A 65 2.23 2.97 -10.35
N ASP A 66 3.56 2.90 -10.31
CA ASP A 66 4.44 3.21 -11.45
C ASP A 66 4.26 2.21 -12.60
N GLU A 67 3.97 0.94 -12.31
CA GLU A 67 3.62 -0.06 -13.34
C GLU A 67 2.25 0.23 -13.99
N ILE A 68 1.29 0.76 -13.23
CA ILE A 68 -0.06 1.11 -13.73
C ILE A 68 -0.06 2.47 -14.45
N LEU A 69 0.65 3.47 -13.92
CA LEU A 69 0.68 4.85 -14.40
C LEU A 69 2.14 5.35 -14.52
N PRO A 70 2.88 4.93 -15.56
CA PRO A 70 4.31 5.24 -15.73
C PRO A 70 4.63 6.74 -15.99
N ASP A 71 3.66 7.65 -15.85
CA ASP A 71 3.71 9.01 -16.42
C ASP A 71 3.48 10.13 -15.37
N ILE A 72 3.83 9.91 -14.09
CA ILE A 72 3.67 10.94 -13.03
C ILE A 72 4.96 11.24 -12.22
N ILE A 73 6.05 10.51 -12.43
CA ILE A 73 7.32 10.70 -11.70
C ILE A 73 8.50 10.91 -12.67
N ALA A 74 8.34 11.83 -13.63
CA ALA A 74 9.41 12.37 -14.49
C ALA A 74 9.76 13.81 -14.08
#